data_AF-A0A0B5DZ82-F1
#
_entry.id   AF-A0A0B5DZ82-F1
#
_cell.length_a   1.000
_cell.length_b   1.000
_cell.length_c   1.000
_cell.angle_alpha   90.00
_cell.angle_beta   90.00
_cell.angle_gamma   90.00
#
_symmetry.space_group_name_H-M   'P 1'
#
loop_
_entity.id
_entity.type
_entity.pdbx_description
1 polymer ?
#
loop_
_entity_poly.entity_id
_entity_poly.type
_entity_poly.pdbx_seq_one_letter_code
_entity_poly.pdbx_strand_id
1 'polypeptide(L)'
;MLSSTGRFQTENAQKYLTQLAKHFGHKLDVKEEGNTAHFPLPVGPATGVAHPDALVFDVTAEDEEGLVRAKAIVDNHLERFAFREEFKGMDWS
;
A
#
# COMPACT_ATOMS: atom_id res chain seq x y z
N MET A 1 18.99 4.67 1.17
CA MET A 1 17.53 4.74 1.11
C MET A 1 17.09 4.38 -0.29
N LEU A 2 16.35 3.29 -0.40
CA LEU A 2 15.78 2.76 -1.63
C LEU A 2 14.29 3.09 -1.68
N SER A 3 13.73 3.08 -2.88
CA SER A 3 12.30 3.27 -3.12
C SER A 3 11.78 2.30 -4.14
N SER A 4 10.47 2.03 -4.12
CA SER A 4 9.78 1.31 -5.17
C SER A 4 8.36 1.81 -5.28
N THR A 5 7.83 1.83 -6.51
CA THR A 5 6.45 2.21 -6.79
C THR A 5 5.69 0.98 -7.25
N GLY A 6 4.58 0.70 -6.59
CA GLY A 6 3.67 -0.40 -6.89
C GLY A 6 2.40 0.13 -7.52
N ARG A 7 1.92 -0.50 -8.60
CA ARG A 7 0.61 -0.20 -9.19
C ARG A 7 -0.29 -1.43 -9.17
N PHE A 8 -1.53 -1.24 -8.73
CA PHE A 8 -2.61 -2.22 -8.87
C PHE A 8 -3.75 -1.59 -9.67
N GLN A 9 -4.04 -2.12 -10.86
CA GLN A 9 -5.17 -1.68 -11.68
C GLN A 9 -6.47 -2.18 -11.07
N THR A 10 -7.34 -1.24 -10.66
CA THR A 10 -8.63 -1.54 -10.02
C THR A 10 -9.49 -0.29 -9.97
N GLU A 11 -10.79 -0.44 -10.20
CA GLU A 11 -11.77 0.63 -9.98
C GLU A 11 -12.11 0.81 -8.48
N ASN A 12 -11.63 -0.11 -7.62
CA ASN A 12 -11.88 -0.12 -6.18
C ASN A 12 -10.73 0.54 -5.37
N ALA A 13 -9.89 1.36 -6.01
CA ALA A 13 -8.69 1.91 -5.38
C ALA A 13 -8.97 2.65 -4.06
N GLN A 14 -9.94 3.55 -4.04
CA GLN A 14 -10.33 4.29 -2.83
C GLN A 14 -10.82 3.35 -1.72
N LYS A 15 -11.61 2.34 -2.09
CA LYS A 15 -12.13 1.34 -1.16
C LYS A 15 -10.99 0.58 -0.49
N TYR A 16 -9.98 0.15 -1.25
CA TYR A 16 -8.84 -0.57 -0.69
C TYR A 16 -7.91 0.32 0.11
N LEU A 17 -7.66 1.56 -0.33
CA LEU A 17 -6.89 2.54 0.43
C LEU A 17 -7.49 2.77 1.82
N THR A 18 -8.80 3.00 1.89
CA THR A 18 -9.51 3.19 3.17
C THR A 18 -9.53 1.91 4.02
N GLN A 19 -9.60 0.72 3.43
CA GLN A 19 -9.50 -0.54 4.20
C GLN A 19 -8.11 -0.72 4.81
N LEU A 20 -7.05 -0.48 4.04
CA LEU A 20 -5.67 -0.51 4.52
C LEU A 20 -5.48 0.51 5.64
N ALA A 21 -5.96 1.74 5.45
CA ALA A 21 -5.81 2.81 6.43
C ALA A 21 -6.50 2.48 7.75
N LYS A 22 -7.75 2.01 7.71
CA LYS A 22 -8.46 1.55 8.92
C LYS A 22 -7.76 0.38 9.58
N HIS A 23 -7.31 -0.60 8.80
CA HIS A 23 -6.65 -1.79 9.34
C HIS A 23 -5.33 -1.45 10.04
N PHE A 24 -4.46 -0.69 9.37
CA PHE A 24 -3.18 -0.29 9.94
C PHE A 24 -3.34 0.75 11.05
N GLY A 25 -4.36 1.61 10.97
CA GLY A 25 -4.71 2.61 11.98
C GLY A 25 -5.02 2.01 13.36
N HIS A 26 -5.29 0.71 13.46
CA HIS A 26 -5.41 0.03 14.75
C HIS A 26 -4.08 -0.06 15.52
N LYS A 27 -2.94 0.02 14.83
CA LYS A 27 -1.60 -0.15 15.42
C LYS A 27 -0.62 0.97 15.07
N LEU A 28 -0.88 1.73 14.01
CA LEU A 28 0.01 2.74 13.45
C LEU A 28 -0.71 4.09 13.37
N ASP A 29 0.03 5.19 13.44
CA ASP A 29 -0.48 6.55 13.23
C ASP A 29 -0.67 6.84 11.73
N VAL A 30 -1.65 6.18 11.11
CA VAL A 30 -1.99 6.39 9.70
C VAL A 30 -2.66 7.74 9.52
N LYS A 31 -2.21 8.50 8.51
CA LYS A 31 -2.81 9.79 8.14
C LYS A 31 -3.54 9.65 6.81
N GLU A 32 -4.85 9.85 6.82
CA GLU A 32 -5.70 9.86 5.62
C GLU A 32 -6.05 11.30 5.23
N GLU A 33 -5.88 11.64 3.96
CA GLU A 33 -6.29 12.92 3.38
C GLU A 33 -6.93 12.68 2.00
N GLY A 34 -8.26 12.62 1.96
CA GLY A 34 -9.02 12.39 0.73
C GLY A 34 -8.68 11.05 0.06
N ASN A 35 -8.01 11.11 -1.08
CA ASN A 35 -7.59 9.95 -1.86
C ASN A 35 -6.14 9.53 -1.60
N THR A 36 -5.50 10.09 -0.57
CA THR A 36 -4.12 9.77 -0.18
C THR A 36 -4.08 9.27 1.25
N ALA A 37 -3.20 8.31 1.55
CA ALA A 37 -2.92 7.89 2.92
C ALA A 37 -1.42 7.63 3.14
N HIS A 38 -0.92 8.05 4.30
CA HIS A 38 0.45 7.82 4.73
C HIS A 38 0.51 6.76 5.83
N PHE A 39 1.34 5.75 5.63
CA PHE A 39 1.48 4.58 6.48
C PHE A 39 2.90 4.53 7.05
N PRO A 40 3.08 4.74 8.37
CA PRO A 40 4.39 4.66 9.01
C PRO A 40 4.74 3.18 9.27
N LEU A 41 4.93 2.39 8.22
CA LEU A 41 5.30 0.97 8.36
C LEU A 41 6.70 0.86 9.01
N PRO A 42 6.94 -0.16 9.84
CA PRO A 42 8.15 -0.24 10.68
C PRO A 42 9.45 -0.41 9.90
N VAL A 43 9.40 -0.95 8.69
CA VAL A 43 10.56 -1.19 7.82
C VAL A 43 10.74 -0.10 6.76
N GLY A 44 9.84 0.89 6.73
CA GLY A 44 9.82 1.87 5.65
C GLY A 44 8.46 2.51 5.42
N PRO A 45 8.32 3.84 5.47
CA PRO A 45 7.03 4.48 5.27
C PRO A 45 6.53 4.23 3.85
N ALA A 46 5.20 4.13 3.74
CA ALA A 46 4.50 3.97 2.48
C ALA A 46 3.48 5.09 2.31
N THR A 47 3.29 5.54 1.08
CA THR A 47 2.23 6.49 0.72
C THR A 47 1.38 5.85 -0.36
N GLY A 48 0.08 5.73 -0.11
CA GLY A 48 -0.88 5.22 -1.07
C GLY A 48 -1.70 6.35 -1.67
N VAL A 49 -1.94 6.32 -2.98
CA VAL A 49 -2.83 7.23 -3.70
C VAL A 49 -3.85 6.43 -4.50
N ALA A 50 -5.12 6.73 -4.28
CA ALA A 50 -6.23 6.16 -5.02
C ALA A 50 -6.55 7.03 -6.24
N HIS A 51 -6.38 6.44 -7.42
CA HIS A 51 -6.89 6.97 -8.69
C HIS A 51 -8.19 6.25 -9.08
N PRO A 52 -8.97 6.78 -10.04
CA PRO A 52 -10.20 6.12 -10.50
C PRO A 52 -9.99 4.70 -11.03
N ASP A 53 -8.82 4.40 -11.59
CA ASP A 53 -8.51 3.14 -12.29
C ASP A 53 -7.36 2.34 -11.66
N ALA A 54 -6.73 2.87 -10.60
CA ALA A 54 -5.60 2.22 -9.95
C ALA A 54 -5.35 2.69 -8.53
N LEU A 55 -4.81 1.79 -7.72
CA LEU A 55 -4.16 2.08 -6.46
C LEU A 55 -2.65 2.10 -6.68
N VAL A 56 -2.01 3.21 -6.32
CA VAL A 56 -0.55 3.38 -6.43
C VAL A 56 0.03 3.50 -5.03
N PHE A 57 1.15 2.80 -4.79
CA PHE A 57 1.90 2.88 -3.54
C PHE A 57 3.36 3.23 -3.81
N ASP A 58 3.86 4.24 -3.12
CA ASP A 58 5.28 4.52 -3.02
C ASP A 58 5.79 4.01 -1.68
N VAL A 59 6.80 3.15 -1.69
CA VAL A 59 7.44 2.62 -0.48
C VAL A 59 8.91 3.02 -0.46
N THR A 60 9.44 3.32 0.71
CA THR A 60 10.86 3.63 0.91
C THR A 60 11.43 2.79 2.04
N ALA A 61 12.72 2.44 1.98
CA ALA A 61 13.40 1.68 3.03
C ALA A 61 14.90 2.03 3.07
N GLU A 62 15.60 1.65 4.14
CA GLU A 62 17.05 1.93 4.26
C GLU A 62 17.88 1.03 3.34
N ASP A 63 17.49 -0.24 3.22
CA ASP A 63 18.17 -1.31 2.48
C ASP A 63 17.17 -2.18 1.67
N GLU A 64 17.70 -3.14 0.92
CA GLU A 64 16.91 -4.02 0.04
C GLU A 64 15.97 -4.94 0.83
N GLU A 65 16.41 -5.42 1.99
CA GLU A 65 15.60 -6.30 2.83
C GLU A 65 14.38 -5.57 3.39
N GLY A 66 14.56 -4.33 3.87
CA GLY A 66 13.49 -3.45 4.29
C GLY A 66 12.51 -3.15 3.16
N LEU A 67 13.03 -2.91 1.95
CA LEU A 67 12.19 -2.65 0.77
C LEU A 67 11.32 -3.86 0.42
N VAL A 68 11.90 -5.07 0.40
CA VAL A 68 11.16 -6.32 0.16
C VAL A 68 10.06 -6.52 1.22
N ARG A 69 10.39 -6.29 2.49
CA ARG A 69 9.42 -6.41 3.60
C ARG A 69 8.30 -5.37 3.49
N ALA A 70 8.60 -4.13 3.13
CA ALA A 70 7.60 -3.07 2.96
C ALA A 70 6.59 -3.41 1.86
N LYS A 71 7.07 -3.84 0.69
CA LYS A 71 6.22 -4.32 -0.42
C LYS A 71 5.33 -5.48 0.02
N ALA A 72 5.91 -6.48 0.67
CA ALA A 72 5.17 -7.65 1.16
C ALA A 72 4.09 -7.30 2.19
N ILE A 73 4.30 -6.29 3.04
CA ILE A 73 3.26 -5.81 3.96
C ILE A 73 2.07 -5.28 3.16
N VAL A 74 2.29 -4.43 2.15
CA VAL A 74 1.21 -3.89 1.31
C VAL A 74 0.49 -5.03 0.56
N ASP A 75 1.23 -5.88 -0.14
CA ASP A 75 0.68 -6.97 -0.96
C ASP A 75 -0.15 -7.96 -0.14
N ASN A 76 0.37 -8.43 1.00
CA ASN A 76 -0.33 -9.42 1.83
C ASN A 76 -1.67 -8.90 2.38
N HIS A 77 -1.79 -7.60 2.63
CA HIS A 77 -3.06 -7.03 3.10
C HIS A 77 -4.02 -6.78 1.93
N LEU A 78 -3.49 -6.34 0.78
CA LEU A 78 -4.29 -6.20 -0.43
C LEU A 78 -4.83 -7.54 -0.93
N GLU A 79 -4.07 -8.63 -0.89
CA GLU A 79 -4.54 -9.96 -1.27
C GLU A 79 -5.80 -10.37 -0.49
N ARG A 80 -5.83 -10.05 0.82
CA ARG A 80 -6.96 -10.37 1.70
C ARG A 80 -8.17 -9.47 1.44
N PHE A 81 -7.95 -8.21 1.08
CA PHE A 81 -9.02 -7.23 0.85
C PHE A 81 -9.60 -7.29 -0.56
N ALA A 82 -8.74 -7.47 -1.56
CA ALA A 82 -9.04 -7.55 -2.98
C ALA A 82 -9.19 -9.00 -3.47
N PHE A 83 -9.56 -9.94 -2.58
CA PHE A 83 -9.71 -11.36 -2.91
C PHE A 83 -10.74 -11.64 -4.03
N ARG A 84 -11.66 -10.70 -4.29
CA ARG A 84 -12.64 -10.80 -5.39
C ARG A 84 -12.10 -10.33 -6.73
N GLU A 85 -10.94 -9.71 -6.76
CA GLU A 85 -10.24 -9.24 -7.97
C GLU A 85 -9.00 -10.10 -8.27
N GLU A 86 -8.87 -11.25 -7.62
CA GLU A 86 -7.75 -12.19 -7.83
C GLU A 86 -6.36 -11.53 -7.71
N PHE A 87 -6.24 -10.54 -6.81
CA PHE A 87 -4.98 -9.84 -6.57
C PHE A 87 -3.87 -10.81 -6.18
N LYS A 88 -2.68 -10.68 -6.81
CA LYS A 88 -1.50 -11.51 -6.53
C LYS A 88 -0.27 -10.72 -6.09
N GLY A 89 -0.37 -9.39 -6.06
CA GLY A 89 0.74 -8.47 -5.83
C GLY A 89 0.61 -7.24 -6.72
N MET A 90 1.13 -6.11 -6.26
CA MET A 90 1.27 -4.93 -7.10
C MET A 90 2.36 -5.15 -8.15
N ASP A 91 2.27 -4.41 -9.26
CA ASP A 91 3.36 -4.31 -10.23
C ASP A 91 4.40 -3.31 -9.69
N TRP A 92 5.48 -3.84 -9.12
CA TRP A 92 6.53 -3.07 -8.45
C TRP A 92 7.70 -2.75 -9.39
N SER A 93 8.07 -1.47 -9.47
CA SER A 93 9.27 -0.97 -10.17
C SER A 93 10.23 -0.21 -9.26
#